data_AF-A0A497HW00-F1
#
_entry.id   AF-A0A497HW00-F1
#
_cell.length_a   1.000
_cell.length_b   1.000
_cell.length_c   1.000
_cell.angle_alpha   90.00
_cell.angle_beta   90.00
_cell.angle_gamma   90.00
#
_symmetry.space_group_name_H-M   'P 1'
#
loop_
_entity.id
_entity.type
_entity.pdbx_description
1 polymer ?
#
loop_
_entity_poly.entity_id
_entity_poly.type
_entity_poly.pdbx_seq_one_letter_code
_entity_poly.pdbx_strand_id
1 'polypeptide(L)'
;MDTTQLPDGVHTIWARAYDGEDFSQPVSVRVIVQNEGGGGGGGTPPTVTIKAPKNGDEIYGTFVIYGSASDDRGVVAVQIKIGNGPWINASLNETQWTYKWVTTLLPGSSEREIPVTITVRSFDGELYSEPVSVRVFVNNYDTDKDGLPNEWEKNNGLNPFNPIDAQEDTDGDGYTNEEEYKANTDPQDPLSRPRGAEKKQLPWLWIIIGVVAVLAILGAVLFLTRKGGKSEEGEEEPKRKKKEKKKKKEKEEEKDEGDRGPISPPGAAAAPLAAQPLKVASKIPTPPTPPKVPPTAIPTTPPTAAPAAAPKPPAAPVAKPLSPGGATPTTPPTTQQNKPQKPIQG
;
A
#
# COMPACT_ATOMS: atom_id res chain seq x y z
N MET A 1 -14.83 -2.57 43.16
CA MET A 1 -14.20 -1.34 42.64
C MET A 1 -15.34 -0.40 42.32
N ASP A 2 -15.30 0.83 42.81
CA ASP A 2 -16.26 1.85 42.41
C ASP A 2 -15.75 2.49 41.11
N THR A 3 -16.53 2.41 40.04
CA THR A 3 -16.16 2.96 38.73
C THR A 3 -16.36 4.47 38.64
N THR A 4 -17.24 5.04 39.48
CA THR A 4 -17.59 6.48 39.47
C THR A 4 -16.43 7.39 39.88
N GLN A 5 -15.35 6.81 40.43
CA GLN A 5 -14.13 7.49 40.87
C GLN A 5 -12.96 7.29 39.88
N LEU A 6 -13.16 6.55 38.80
CA LEU A 6 -12.19 6.38 37.72
C LEU A 6 -12.50 7.35 36.59
N PRO A 7 -11.50 7.94 35.92
CA PRO A 7 -11.71 8.62 34.65
C PRO A 7 -12.29 7.66 33.61
N ASP A 8 -13.18 8.14 32.75
CA ASP A 8 -13.75 7.34 31.66
C ASP A 8 -12.67 6.91 30.65
N GLY A 9 -12.90 5.77 29.98
CA GLY A 9 -11.97 5.16 29.04
C GLY A 9 -11.43 3.79 29.47
N VAL A 10 -10.28 3.39 28.91
CA VAL A 10 -9.76 2.01 29.00
C VAL A 10 -8.87 1.80 30.22
N HIS A 11 -9.33 0.94 31.14
CA HIS A 11 -8.57 0.49 32.32
C HIS A 11 -8.11 -0.96 32.14
N THR A 12 -7.03 -1.33 32.83
CA THR A 12 -6.55 -2.72 32.91
C THR A 12 -6.60 -3.18 34.36
N ILE A 13 -7.54 -4.06 34.67
CA ILE A 13 -7.65 -4.70 35.98
C ILE A 13 -6.66 -5.86 36.01
N TRP A 14 -5.82 -5.92 37.05
CA TRP A 14 -4.89 -7.02 37.32
C TRP A 14 -5.37 -7.82 38.53
N ALA A 15 -5.27 -9.15 38.45
CA ALA A 15 -5.62 -10.07 39.51
C ALA A 15 -4.55 -11.15 39.67
N ARG A 16 -4.21 -11.49 40.91
CA ARG A 16 -3.33 -12.61 41.28
C ARG A 16 -3.82 -13.25 42.57
N ALA A 17 -3.65 -14.56 42.69
CA ALA A 17 -3.94 -15.28 43.93
C ALA A 17 -2.80 -15.10 44.95
N TYR A 18 -3.10 -15.38 46.22
CA TYR A 18 -2.15 -15.48 47.32
C TYR A 18 -2.60 -16.65 48.21
N ASP A 19 -1.69 -17.56 48.57
CA ASP A 19 -2.00 -18.77 49.33
C ASP A 19 -1.69 -18.69 50.84
N GLY A 20 -0.89 -17.70 51.23
CA GLY A 20 -0.38 -17.53 52.60
C GLY A 20 1.14 -17.44 52.66
N GLU A 21 1.84 -17.86 51.61
CA GLU A 21 3.29 -17.72 51.46
C GLU A 21 3.63 -16.90 50.20
N ASP A 22 3.07 -17.25 49.03
CA ASP A 22 3.47 -16.71 47.73
C ASP A 22 2.30 -16.20 46.86
N PHE A 23 2.62 -15.36 45.87
CA PHE A 23 1.66 -14.80 44.92
C PHE A 23 1.71 -15.51 43.55
N SER A 24 0.55 -15.73 42.93
CA SER A 24 0.48 -16.24 41.56
C SER A 24 1.04 -15.25 40.54
N GLN A 25 1.37 -15.75 39.35
CA GLN A 25 1.50 -14.90 38.16
C GLN A 25 0.20 -14.10 37.96
N PRO A 26 0.28 -12.80 37.60
CA PRO A 26 -0.89 -11.96 37.46
C PRO A 26 -1.58 -12.15 36.11
N VAL A 27 -2.90 -12.31 36.15
CA VAL A 27 -3.79 -12.26 34.99
C VAL A 27 -4.38 -10.85 34.90
N SER A 28 -4.70 -10.37 33.69
CA SER A 28 -5.31 -9.06 33.50
C SER A 28 -6.47 -9.10 32.51
N VAL A 29 -7.45 -8.21 32.72
CA VAL A 29 -8.58 -7.96 31.81
C VAL A 29 -8.68 -6.46 31.52
N ARG A 30 -8.99 -6.10 30.28
CA ARG A 30 -9.30 -4.73 29.89
C ARG A 30 -10.78 -4.46 30.12
N VAL A 31 -11.10 -3.29 30.66
CA VAL A 31 -12.47 -2.83 30.86
C VAL A 31 -12.57 -1.38 30.40
N ILE A 32 -13.73 -1.01 29.88
CA ILE A 32 -14.06 0.38 29.58
C ILE A 32 -14.91 0.91 30.75
N VAL A 33 -14.54 2.07 31.29
CA VAL A 33 -15.33 2.80 32.28
C VAL A 33 -16.07 3.93 31.56
N GLN A 34 -17.36 4.07 31.89
CA GLN A 34 -18.24 5.15 31.45
C GLN A 34 -19.08 5.57 32.65
N ASN A 35 -19.08 6.85 33.02
CA ASN A 35 -19.76 7.35 34.23
C ASN A 35 -20.80 8.42 33.89
N GLU A 36 -22.08 8.07 34.00
CA GLU A 36 -23.19 8.98 33.74
C GLU A 36 -23.14 10.23 34.64
N GLY A 37 -23.19 11.41 34.02
CA GLY A 37 -23.22 12.71 34.71
C GLY A 37 -21.88 13.40 34.90
N GLY A 38 -20.76 12.75 34.56
CA GLY A 38 -19.47 13.44 34.40
C GLY A 38 -19.53 14.42 33.22
N GLY A 39 -19.13 15.68 33.43
CA GLY A 39 -19.20 16.73 32.42
C GLY A 39 -18.14 16.61 31.32
N GLY A 40 -18.25 15.60 30.45
CA GLY A 40 -17.31 15.36 29.35
C GLY A 40 -17.75 14.27 28.37
N GLY A 41 -18.48 14.64 27.33
CA GLY A 41 -18.43 13.93 26.04
C GLY A 41 -18.90 12.46 25.99
N GLY A 42 -19.98 12.08 26.69
CA GLY A 42 -20.53 10.72 26.63
C GLY A 42 -21.04 10.32 25.24
N GLY A 43 -20.16 9.75 24.40
CA GLY A 43 -20.46 9.15 23.10
C GLY A 43 -20.01 7.70 23.01
N THR A 44 -20.36 7.02 21.91
CA THR A 44 -19.87 5.65 21.68
C THR A 44 -18.40 5.65 21.28
N PRO A 45 -17.56 4.70 21.76
CA PRO A 45 -16.21 4.55 21.23
C PRO A 45 -16.25 4.18 19.74
N PRO A 46 -15.29 4.67 18.93
CA PRO A 46 -15.28 4.42 17.49
C PRO A 46 -15.03 2.94 17.17
N THR A 47 -15.37 2.55 15.95
CA THR A 47 -15.14 1.20 15.41
C THR A 47 -14.07 1.21 14.33
N VAL A 48 -13.42 0.06 14.11
CA VAL A 48 -12.46 -0.15 13.02
C VAL A 48 -12.55 -1.59 12.50
N THR A 49 -12.25 -1.77 11.22
CA THR A 49 -12.12 -3.08 10.58
C THR A 49 -10.82 -3.14 9.77
N ILE A 50 -10.28 -4.35 9.57
CA ILE A 50 -9.21 -4.62 8.59
C ILE A 50 -9.86 -5.45 7.47
N LYS A 51 -9.83 -4.95 6.24
CA LYS A 51 -10.42 -5.62 5.06
C LYS A 51 -9.38 -6.41 4.28
N ALA A 52 -8.15 -5.91 4.20
CA ALA A 52 -6.97 -6.68 3.83
C ALA A 52 -5.76 -6.19 4.65
N PRO A 53 -4.82 -7.08 5.03
CA PRO A 53 -4.84 -8.53 4.80
C PRO A 53 -5.82 -9.24 5.75
N LYS A 54 -6.16 -10.50 5.43
CA LYS A 54 -6.91 -11.40 6.30
C LYS A 54 -5.94 -12.17 7.21
N ASN A 55 -6.50 -12.88 8.19
CA ASN A 55 -5.70 -13.69 9.10
C ASN A 55 -5.24 -14.99 8.41
N GLY A 56 -3.94 -15.10 8.16
CA GLY A 56 -3.30 -16.22 7.48
C GLY A 56 -2.74 -15.87 6.10
N ASP A 57 -2.97 -14.67 5.59
CA ASP A 57 -2.46 -14.25 4.28
C ASP A 57 -0.91 -14.19 4.30
N GLU A 58 -0.30 -14.67 3.22
CA GLU A 58 1.12 -14.46 2.91
C GLU A 58 1.31 -13.08 2.24
N ILE A 59 2.42 -12.41 2.54
CA ILE A 59 2.72 -11.05 2.10
C ILE A 59 4.19 -10.93 1.71
N TYR A 60 4.43 -10.27 0.58
CA TYR A 60 5.74 -9.92 0.05
C TYR A 60 5.78 -8.44 -0.40
N GLY A 61 7.00 -7.94 -0.60
CA GLY A 61 7.28 -6.66 -1.23
C GLY A 61 6.60 -5.47 -0.56
N THR A 62 5.89 -4.69 -1.38
CA THR A 62 5.05 -3.58 -0.94
C THR A 62 3.61 -4.05 -0.82
N PHE A 63 2.99 -3.90 0.34
CA PHE A 63 1.58 -4.26 0.56
C PHE A 63 0.77 -3.07 1.08
N VAL A 64 -0.44 -2.90 0.58
CA VAL A 64 -1.38 -1.88 1.08
C VAL A 64 -2.36 -2.53 2.05
N ILE A 65 -2.15 -2.29 3.34
CA ILE A 65 -3.10 -2.65 4.40
C ILE A 65 -4.25 -1.65 4.36
N TYR A 66 -5.50 -2.10 4.37
CA TYR A 66 -6.67 -1.21 4.33
C TYR A 66 -7.92 -1.78 5.02
N GLY A 67 -8.84 -0.88 5.36
CA GLY A 67 -10.11 -1.22 6.01
C GLY A 67 -11.01 0.00 6.17
N SER A 68 -12.03 -0.14 7.01
CA SER A 68 -12.92 0.97 7.38
C SER A 68 -12.78 1.37 8.86
N ALA A 69 -13.19 2.59 9.16
CA ALA A 69 -13.47 3.06 10.52
C ALA A 69 -14.79 3.85 10.51
N SER A 70 -15.55 3.78 11.59
CA SER A 70 -16.86 4.44 11.71
C SER A 70 -17.17 4.80 13.16
N ASP A 71 -17.84 5.92 13.34
CA ASP A 71 -18.19 6.51 14.64
C ASP A 71 -19.49 7.32 14.48
N ASP A 72 -20.20 7.65 15.58
CA ASP A 72 -21.43 8.46 15.52
C ASP A 72 -21.15 9.98 15.46
N ARG A 73 -19.96 10.40 15.87
CA ARG A 73 -19.49 11.80 15.94
C ARG A 73 -18.39 12.08 14.92
N GLY A 74 -17.58 11.07 14.60
CA GLY A 74 -16.64 11.04 13.47
C GLY A 74 -15.26 10.52 13.85
N VAL A 75 -14.58 9.83 12.93
CA VAL A 75 -13.23 9.30 13.19
C VAL A 75 -12.18 10.37 12.83
N VAL A 76 -11.39 10.78 13.83
CA VAL A 76 -10.30 11.76 13.68
C VAL A 76 -9.00 11.08 13.23
N ALA A 77 -8.74 9.84 13.66
CA ALA A 77 -7.55 9.09 13.25
C ALA A 77 -7.76 7.57 13.26
N VAL A 78 -6.96 6.88 12.44
CA VAL A 78 -6.73 5.43 12.56
C VAL A 78 -5.26 5.20 12.82
N GLN A 79 -4.94 4.30 13.75
CA GLN A 79 -3.59 3.93 14.13
C GLN A 79 -3.34 2.44 13.89
N ILE A 80 -2.21 2.14 13.25
CA ILE A 80 -1.73 0.79 12.96
C ILE A 80 -0.43 0.53 13.74
N LYS A 81 -0.23 -0.71 14.15
CA LYS A 81 0.97 -1.21 14.81
C LYS A 81 1.39 -2.52 14.16
N ILE A 82 2.63 -2.59 13.72
CA ILE A 82 3.23 -3.78 13.10
C ILE A 82 4.00 -4.55 14.18
N GLY A 83 3.51 -5.74 14.56
CA GLY A 83 4.08 -6.58 15.59
C GLY A 83 4.19 -5.88 16.95
N ASN A 84 5.42 -5.79 17.46
CA ASN A 84 5.78 -5.11 18.71
C ASN A 84 6.29 -3.67 18.50
N GLY A 85 6.14 -3.11 17.29
CA GLY A 85 6.53 -1.73 16.99
C GLY A 85 5.66 -0.67 17.66
N PRO A 86 5.92 0.62 17.39
CA PRO A 86 5.08 1.73 17.84
C PRO A 86 3.74 1.76 17.09
N TRP A 87 2.78 2.52 17.63
CA TRP A 87 1.60 2.94 16.87
C TRP A 87 1.99 4.04 15.87
N ILE A 88 1.48 3.92 14.64
CA ILE A 88 1.71 4.83 13.51
C ILE A 88 0.34 5.26 12.99
N ASN A 89 0.14 6.54 12.68
CA ASN A 89 -1.11 7.00 12.05
C ASN A 89 -1.20 6.46 10.61
N ALA A 90 -2.33 5.85 10.25
CA ALA A 90 -2.67 5.47 8.89
C ALA A 90 -3.22 6.68 8.11
N SER A 91 -3.25 6.59 6.78
CA SER A 91 -3.97 7.56 5.95
C SER A 91 -5.46 7.28 6.04
N LEU A 92 -6.26 8.28 6.42
CA LEU A 92 -7.72 8.19 6.55
C LEU A 92 -8.38 9.13 5.54
N ASN A 93 -9.38 8.62 4.81
CA ASN A 93 -10.22 9.39 3.91
C ASN A 93 -11.69 9.04 4.19
N GLU A 94 -12.43 9.98 4.80
CA GLU A 94 -13.78 9.78 5.33
C GLU A 94 -13.87 8.54 6.26
N THR A 95 -14.37 7.42 5.76
CA THR A 95 -14.53 6.15 6.50
C THR A 95 -13.53 5.06 6.10
N GLN A 96 -12.72 5.28 5.06
CA GLN A 96 -11.75 4.31 4.54
C GLN A 96 -10.34 4.69 4.96
N TRP A 97 -9.56 3.73 5.45
CA TRP A 97 -8.16 3.95 5.84
C TRP A 97 -7.21 3.02 5.09
N THR A 98 -5.98 3.49 4.88
CA THR A 98 -4.91 2.76 4.18
C THR A 98 -3.54 2.97 4.84
N TYR A 99 -2.67 1.97 4.75
CA TYR A 99 -1.26 2.05 5.15
C TYR A 99 -0.40 1.24 4.17
N LYS A 100 0.54 1.91 3.49
CA LYS A 100 1.52 1.28 2.59
C LYS A 100 2.68 0.74 3.42
N TRP A 101 2.79 -0.58 3.53
CA TRP A 101 3.86 -1.26 4.24
C TRP A 101 4.89 -1.82 3.25
N VAL A 102 6.13 -1.35 3.35
CA VAL A 102 7.28 -1.94 2.62
C VAL A 102 7.85 -3.06 3.49
N THR A 103 7.49 -4.30 3.15
CA THR A 103 7.80 -5.47 4.00
C THR A 103 9.25 -5.94 3.86
N THR A 104 9.94 -5.61 2.77
CA THR A 104 11.37 -5.92 2.57
C THR A 104 12.28 -5.25 3.61
N LEU A 105 11.78 -4.22 4.31
CA LEU A 105 12.47 -3.59 5.44
C LEU A 105 12.32 -4.38 6.76
N LEU A 106 11.58 -5.50 6.78
CA LEU A 106 11.44 -6.38 7.94
C LEU A 106 12.67 -7.31 8.06
N PRO A 107 13.49 -7.21 9.14
CA PRO A 107 14.74 -7.95 9.23
C PRO A 107 14.57 -9.47 9.17
N GLY A 108 15.30 -10.12 8.26
CA GLY A 108 15.27 -11.56 8.05
C GLY A 108 14.11 -12.07 7.17
N SER A 109 13.23 -11.20 6.67
CA SER A 109 12.12 -11.62 5.79
C SER A 109 12.59 -12.17 4.43
N SER A 110 13.81 -11.84 4.01
CA SER A 110 14.48 -12.41 2.83
C SER A 110 15.23 -13.71 3.11
N GLU A 111 15.26 -14.20 4.35
CA GLU A 111 15.88 -15.47 4.74
C GLU A 111 14.84 -16.57 4.99
N ARG A 112 13.63 -16.18 5.40
CA ARG A 112 12.53 -17.05 5.84
C ARG A 112 11.23 -16.28 5.94
N GLU A 113 10.13 -17.04 5.98
CA GLU A 113 8.84 -16.56 6.45
C GLU A 113 8.90 -15.99 7.88
N ILE A 114 8.25 -14.85 8.13
CA ILE A 114 8.11 -14.23 9.44
C ILE A 114 6.62 -14.01 9.78
N PRO A 115 6.06 -14.67 10.82
CA PRO A 115 4.72 -14.39 11.28
C PRO A 115 4.64 -13.03 11.97
N VAL A 116 3.89 -12.09 11.39
CA VAL A 116 3.65 -10.74 11.93
C VAL A 116 2.20 -10.60 12.36
N THR A 117 1.95 -9.95 13.51
CA THR A 117 0.61 -9.55 13.91
C THR A 117 0.44 -8.05 13.65
N ILE A 118 -0.51 -7.70 12.79
CA ILE A 118 -0.94 -6.32 12.55
C ILE A 118 -2.06 -6.02 13.53
N THR A 119 -1.97 -4.91 14.26
CA THR A 119 -3.02 -4.42 15.17
C THR A 119 -3.44 -3.02 14.76
N VAL A 120 -4.75 -2.74 14.74
CA VAL A 120 -5.31 -1.45 14.31
C VAL A 120 -6.37 -0.97 15.32
N ARG A 121 -6.42 0.34 15.59
CA ARG A 121 -7.46 1.02 16.38
C ARG A 121 -7.86 2.34 15.73
N SER A 122 -9.10 2.79 15.89
CA SER A 122 -9.56 4.15 15.53
C SER A 122 -9.63 5.06 16.76
N PHE A 123 -9.75 6.37 16.52
CA PHE A 123 -9.84 7.44 17.52
C PHE A 123 -10.76 8.55 17.01
N ASP A 124 -11.72 8.99 17.82
CA ASP A 124 -12.75 9.99 17.48
C ASP A 124 -12.39 11.43 17.92
N GLY A 125 -11.34 11.58 18.72
CA GLY A 125 -10.95 12.84 19.39
C GLY A 125 -10.92 12.74 20.92
N GLU A 126 -11.62 11.77 21.49
CA GLU A 126 -11.78 11.56 22.94
C GLU A 126 -11.44 10.10 23.34
N LEU A 127 -11.96 9.13 22.60
CA LEU A 127 -11.96 7.69 22.87
C LEU A 127 -11.27 6.90 21.75
N TYR A 128 -10.68 5.75 22.12
CA TYR A 128 -10.12 4.78 21.18
C TYR A 128 -11.06 3.59 21.01
N SER A 129 -11.05 2.99 19.81
CA SER A 129 -11.71 1.70 19.59
C SER A 129 -11.03 0.57 20.37
N GLU A 130 -11.77 -0.51 20.58
CA GLU A 130 -11.13 -1.81 20.82
C GLU A 130 -10.25 -2.18 19.60
N PRO A 131 -9.04 -2.75 19.81
CA PRO A 131 -8.08 -2.95 18.74
C PRO A 131 -8.32 -4.27 17.99
N VAL A 132 -8.58 -4.18 16.69
CA VAL A 132 -8.66 -5.35 15.79
C VAL A 132 -7.25 -5.82 15.44
N SER A 133 -7.03 -7.14 15.33
CA SER A 133 -5.74 -7.70 14.88
C SER A 133 -5.91 -8.82 13.86
N VAL A 134 -4.95 -8.94 12.95
CA VAL A 134 -4.78 -10.08 12.03
C VAL A 134 -3.33 -10.57 12.08
N ARG A 135 -3.11 -11.88 11.99
CA ARG A 135 -1.78 -12.46 11.77
C ARG A 135 -1.57 -12.73 10.29
N VAL A 136 -0.38 -12.43 9.80
CA VAL A 136 0.06 -12.63 8.41
C VAL A 136 1.47 -13.21 8.39
N PHE A 137 1.88 -13.74 7.26
CA PHE A 137 3.19 -14.37 7.07
C PHE A 137 3.98 -13.59 6.02
N VAL A 138 5.07 -12.93 6.44
CA VAL A 138 5.89 -12.12 5.52
C VAL A 138 7.01 -12.98 4.94
N ASN A 139 7.05 -13.11 3.62
CA ASN A 139 8.02 -13.93 2.91
C ASN A 139 8.60 -13.15 1.72
N ASN A 140 9.80 -12.57 1.91
CA ASN A 140 10.54 -11.84 0.88
C ASN A 140 11.75 -12.65 0.38
N TYR A 141 11.67 -13.99 0.44
CA TYR A 141 12.75 -14.85 -0.06
C TYR A 141 12.98 -14.57 -1.55
N ASP A 142 14.23 -14.37 -1.91
CA ASP A 142 14.75 -14.00 -3.22
C ASP A 142 15.98 -14.90 -3.46
N THR A 143 15.91 -15.74 -4.50
CA THR A 143 16.79 -16.89 -4.67
C THR A 143 18.01 -16.57 -5.54
N ASP A 144 17.81 -15.84 -6.62
CA ASP A 144 18.83 -15.52 -7.61
C ASP A 144 19.33 -14.05 -7.54
N LYS A 145 18.60 -13.19 -6.82
CA LYS A 145 19.01 -11.87 -6.29
C LYS A 145 18.95 -10.73 -7.28
N ASP A 146 17.92 -10.73 -8.12
CA ASP A 146 17.59 -9.60 -8.99
C ASP A 146 16.70 -8.53 -8.33
N GLY A 147 16.12 -8.82 -7.16
CA GLY A 147 15.27 -7.91 -6.39
C GLY A 147 13.80 -8.31 -6.31
N LEU A 148 13.37 -9.34 -7.04
CA LEU A 148 12.02 -9.90 -6.97
C LEU A 148 11.92 -11.01 -5.89
N PRO A 149 10.82 -11.07 -5.12
CA PRO A 149 10.56 -12.21 -4.25
C PRO A 149 10.02 -13.42 -5.02
N ASN A 150 10.53 -14.61 -4.70
CA ASN A 150 10.13 -15.92 -5.22
C ASN A 150 8.61 -16.12 -5.36
N GLU A 151 7.82 -15.58 -4.44
CA GLU A 151 6.36 -15.75 -4.42
C GLU A 151 5.62 -14.66 -5.22
N TRP A 152 6.22 -13.47 -5.40
CA TRP A 152 5.71 -12.49 -6.36
C TRP A 152 5.90 -13.02 -7.78
N GLU A 153 7.10 -13.47 -8.11
CA GLU A 153 7.44 -14.00 -9.44
C GLU A 153 6.51 -15.11 -9.90
N LYS A 154 6.35 -16.18 -9.10
CA LYS A 154 5.43 -17.30 -9.40
C LYS A 154 4.00 -16.82 -9.68
N ASN A 155 3.52 -15.88 -8.86
CA ASN A 155 2.15 -15.36 -8.97
C ASN A 155 1.98 -14.44 -10.20
N ASN A 156 3.06 -13.91 -10.76
CA ASN A 156 3.09 -13.10 -11.98
C ASN A 156 3.73 -13.82 -13.18
N GLY A 157 3.91 -15.16 -13.12
CA GLY A 157 4.36 -16.00 -14.24
C GLY A 157 5.86 -16.01 -14.53
N LEU A 158 6.69 -15.40 -13.68
CA LEU A 158 8.15 -15.30 -13.81
C LEU A 158 8.87 -16.51 -13.17
N ASN A 159 10.21 -16.54 -13.23
CA ASN A 159 11.01 -17.71 -12.87
C ASN A 159 12.06 -17.43 -11.76
N PRO A 160 11.81 -17.87 -10.50
CA PRO A 160 12.68 -17.65 -9.32
C PRO A 160 14.08 -18.30 -9.28
N PHE A 161 14.66 -18.52 -10.46
CA PHE A 161 16.00 -19.03 -10.69
C PHE A 161 16.65 -18.40 -11.95
N ASN A 162 16.11 -17.28 -12.46
CA ASN A 162 16.53 -16.54 -13.65
C ASN A 162 16.66 -15.03 -13.36
N PRO A 163 17.82 -14.56 -12.84
CA PRO A 163 18.04 -13.18 -12.38
C PRO A 163 18.21 -12.16 -13.53
N ILE A 164 17.52 -12.40 -14.64
CA ILE A 164 17.49 -11.58 -15.84
C ILE A 164 16.05 -11.09 -16.06
N ASP A 165 15.02 -11.88 -15.71
CA ASP A 165 13.65 -11.51 -16.05
C ASP A 165 13.09 -10.35 -15.21
N ALA A 166 13.63 -10.01 -14.03
CA ALA A 166 13.38 -8.69 -13.41
C ALA A 166 13.68 -7.48 -14.31
N GLN A 167 14.61 -7.62 -15.24
CA GLN A 167 15.02 -6.58 -16.19
C GLN A 167 14.41 -6.79 -17.59
N GLU A 168 13.56 -7.81 -17.76
CA GLU A 168 12.74 -8.00 -18.96
C GLU A 168 11.42 -7.22 -18.87
N ASP A 169 10.87 -6.90 -20.05
CA ASP A 169 9.63 -6.19 -20.31
C ASP A 169 8.68 -7.25 -20.89
N THR A 170 7.91 -7.91 -20.01
CA THR A 170 7.24 -9.19 -20.33
C THR A 170 6.02 -8.99 -21.21
N ASP A 171 5.33 -7.86 -21.05
CA ASP A 171 4.09 -7.55 -21.77
C ASP A 171 4.26 -6.57 -22.94
N GLY A 172 5.38 -5.83 -22.97
CA GLY A 172 5.81 -4.94 -24.05
C GLY A 172 5.39 -3.48 -23.92
N ASP A 173 4.96 -3.01 -22.75
CA ASP A 173 4.56 -1.60 -22.53
C ASP A 173 5.75 -0.63 -22.39
N GLY A 174 6.93 -1.12 -21.99
CA GLY A 174 8.15 -0.33 -21.79
C GLY A 174 8.67 -0.20 -20.35
N TYR A 175 8.05 -0.82 -19.34
CA TYR A 175 8.65 -1.00 -18.00
C TYR A 175 9.29 -2.38 -17.84
N THR A 176 10.16 -2.56 -16.84
CA THR A 176 10.65 -3.90 -16.47
C THR A 176 9.86 -4.44 -15.28
N ASN A 177 9.80 -5.77 -15.18
CA ASN A 177 9.16 -6.49 -14.07
C ASN A 177 9.56 -5.93 -12.68
N GLU A 178 10.82 -5.53 -12.49
CA GLU A 178 11.31 -4.90 -11.25
C GLU A 178 10.76 -3.47 -11.00
N GLU A 179 10.56 -2.66 -12.04
CA GLU A 179 9.94 -1.33 -11.93
C GLU A 179 8.46 -1.46 -11.54
N GLU A 180 7.78 -2.46 -12.07
CA GLU A 180 6.36 -2.76 -11.84
C GLU A 180 6.08 -3.34 -10.45
N TYR A 181 6.91 -4.29 -10.01
CA TYR A 181 6.93 -4.77 -8.63
C TYR A 181 7.06 -3.60 -7.62
N LYS A 182 7.93 -2.63 -7.90
CA LYS A 182 8.08 -1.40 -7.08
C LYS A 182 6.86 -0.47 -7.16
N ALA A 183 6.17 -0.45 -8.30
CA ALA A 183 4.94 0.34 -8.52
C ALA A 183 3.67 -0.32 -7.95
N ASN A 184 3.70 -1.63 -7.68
CA ASN A 184 2.54 -2.48 -7.42
C ASN A 184 1.60 -2.50 -8.64
N THR A 185 2.13 -2.86 -9.80
CA THR A 185 1.40 -3.12 -11.04
C THR A 185 1.52 -4.58 -11.47
N ASP A 186 1.08 -4.95 -12.68
CA ASP A 186 0.88 -6.34 -13.11
C ASP A 186 1.63 -6.59 -14.44
N PRO A 187 2.79 -7.28 -14.44
CA PRO A 187 3.69 -7.41 -15.59
C PRO A 187 3.19 -8.38 -16.67
N GLN A 188 1.88 -8.63 -16.70
CA GLN A 188 1.20 -9.43 -17.71
C GLN A 188 0.03 -8.65 -18.36
N ASP A 189 -0.17 -7.36 -18.03
CA ASP A 189 -1.20 -6.48 -18.60
C ASP A 189 -0.62 -5.10 -19.00
N PRO A 190 -0.40 -4.82 -20.31
CA PRO A 190 0.18 -3.56 -20.81
C PRO A 190 -0.65 -2.29 -20.51
N LEU A 191 -1.79 -2.42 -19.83
CA LEU A 191 -2.60 -1.32 -19.32
C LEU A 191 -2.36 -1.03 -17.83
N SER A 192 -1.86 -2.01 -17.08
CA SER A 192 -1.59 -1.97 -15.65
C SER A 192 -0.14 -1.55 -15.40
N ARG A 193 0.13 -0.23 -15.42
CA ARG A 193 1.52 0.27 -15.53
C ARG A 193 1.88 1.46 -14.63
N PRO A 194 3.17 1.62 -14.24
CA PRO A 194 3.68 2.68 -13.35
C PRO A 194 3.18 4.11 -13.63
N ARG A 195 2.28 4.60 -12.77
CA ARG A 195 1.68 5.93 -12.91
C ARG A 195 2.68 7.07 -12.71
N GLY A 196 2.80 7.92 -13.73
CA GLY A 196 3.65 9.12 -13.75
C GLY A 196 5.03 8.91 -14.36
N ALA A 197 5.37 7.68 -14.74
CA ALA A 197 6.69 7.33 -15.25
C ALA A 197 6.76 7.28 -16.79
N GLU A 198 6.04 8.14 -17.53
CA GLU A 198 6.12 8.19 -19.00
C GLU A 198 7.58 8.31 -19.49
N LYS A 199 8.21 7.16 -19.74
CA LYS A 199 9.44 7.01 -20.50
C LYS A 199 9.08 7.47 -21.89
N LYS A 200 9.26 8.77 -22.16
CA LYS A 200 8.85 9.36 -23.42
C LYS A 200 9.55 8.60 -24.53
N GLN A 201 8.78 7.80 -25.25
CA GLN A 201 9.05 7.32 -26.60
C GLN A 201 9.19 8.56 -27.49
N LEU A 202 10.29 9.31 -27.31
CA LEU A 202 10.66 10.49 -28.08
C LEU A 202 10.92 9.96 -29.48
N PRO A 203 9.91 10.03 -30.36
CA PRO A 203 9.75 8.97 -31.32
C PRO A 203 10.86 9.04 -32.35
N TRP A 204 11.18 7.92 -32.99
CA TRP A 204 12.18 7.87 -34.06
C TRP A 204 11.90 8.89 -35.18
N LEU A 205 10.65 9.38 -35.25
CA LEU A 205 10.22 10.61 -35.93
C LEU A 205 11.16 11.82 -35.74
N TRP A 206 11.72 12.10 -34.55
CA TRP A 206 12.67 13.21 -34.37
C TRP A 206 14.02 12.94 -35.04
N ILE A 207 14.48 11.68 -35.02
CA ILE A 207 15.68 11.25 -35.75
C ILE A 207 15.42 11.34 -37.25
N ILE A 208 14.24 10.91 -37.72
CA ILE A 208 13.80 11.02 -39.11
C ILE A 208 13.69 12.49 -39.54
N ILE A 209 13.10 13.37 -38.74
CA ILE A 209 13.02 14.83 -38.99
C ILE A 209 14.42 15.42 -39.08
N GLY A 210 15.34 15.04 -38.18
CA GLY A 210 16.75 15.44 -38.23
C GLY A 210 17.45 15.00 -39.52
N VAL A 211 17.31 13.73 -39.91
CA VAL A 211 17.87 13.18 -41.15
C VAL A 211 17.27 13.86 -42.38
N VAL A 212 15.95 14.08 -42.43
CA VAL A 212 15.27 14.76 -43.53
C VAL A 212 15.71 16.23 -43.63
N ALA A 213 15.88 16.93 -42.50
CA ALA A 213 16.41 18.29 -42.48
C ALA A 213 17.86 18.37 -42.98
N VAL A 214 18.72 17.44 -42.54
CA VAL A 214 20.12 17.35 -43.01
C VAL A 214 20.19 17.05 -44.51
N LEU A 215 19.35 16.13 -45.02
CA LEU A 215 19.26 15.82 -46.45
C LEU A 215 18.72 17.00 -47.27
N ALA A 216 17.75 17.76 -46.74
CA ALA A 216 17.24 18.97 -47.38
C ALA A 216 18.30 20.08 -47.44
N ILE A 217 19.09 20.26 -46.37
CA ILE A 217 20.20 21.22 -46.33
C ILE A 217 21.31 20.80 -47.32
N LEU A 218 21.69 19.52 -47.36
CA LEU A 218 22.63 18.99 -48.35
C LEU A 218 22.14 19.21 -49.79
N GLY A 219 20.86 18.94 -50.06
CA GLY A 219 20.22 19.21 -51.34
C GLY A 219 20.25 20.70 -51.72
N ALA A 220 19.99 21.60 -50.76
CA ALA A 220 20.07 23.04 -50.97
C ALA A 220 21.50 23.53 -51.24
N VAL A 221 22.50 23.00 -50.52
CA VAL A 221 23.93 23.33 -50.76
C VAL A 221 24.38 22.84 -52.13
N LEU A 222 23.99 21.63 -52.55
CA LEU A 222 24.26 21.09 -53.89
C LEU A 222 23.52 21.88 -54.99
N PHE A 223 22.33 22.40 -54.71
CA PHE A 223 21.58 23.25 -55.65
C PHE A 223 22.20 24.64 -55.82
N LEU A 224 22.62 25.27 -54.72
CA LEU A 224 23.27 26.59 -54.73
C LEU A 224 24.65 26.54 -55.40
N THR A 225 25.48 25.55 -55.06
CA THR A 225 26.79 25.34 -55.71
C THR A 225 26.67 25.04 -57.22
N ARG A 226 25.56 24.44 -57.65
CA ARG A 226 25.28 24.19 -59.08
C ARG A 226 24.78 25.44 -59.85
N LYS A 227 24.37 26.52 -59.18
CA LYS A 227 23.74 27.69 -59.84
C LYS A 227 24.71 28.85 -60.13
N GLY A 228 25.90 28.86 -59.55
CA GLY A 228 26.89 29.96 -59.67
C GLY A 228 27.72 29.97 -60.96
N GLY A 229 27.12 29.81 -62.15
CA GLY A 229 27.89 29.52 -63.37
C GLY A 229 27.27 29.89 -64.72
N LYS A 230 26.97 31.18 -64.96
CA LYS A 230 27.17 31.86 -66.26
C LYS A 230 26.95 33.38 -66.18
N SER A 231 27.48 34.11 -67.15
CA SER A 231 27.66 35.57 -67.14
C SER A 231 26.89 36.30 -68.25
N GLU A 232 26.81 37.63 -68.07
CA GLU A 232 26.77 38.71 -69.08
C GLU A 232 25.50 39.04 -69.90
N GLU A 233 25.22 40.36 -69.86
CA GLU A 233 24.65 41.28 -70.87
C GLU A 233 23.22 41.09 -71.45
N GLY A 234 22.52 42.23 -71.60
CA GLY A 234 21.15 42.34 -72.12
C GLY A 234 20.47 43.66 -71.71
N GLU A 235 20.40 44.62 -72.63
CA GLU A 235 19.94 46.01 -72.41
C GLU A 235 18.42 46.19 -72.66
N GLU A 236 17.71 46.92 -71.79
CA GLU A 236 16.78 48.04 -72.10
C GLU A 236 15.91 48.51 -70.88
N GLU A 237 15.65 49.82 -70.84
CA GLU A 237 14.62 50.56 -70.05
C GLU A 237 13.79 51.34 -71.13
N PRO A 238 12.58 51.93 -70.94
CA PRO A 238 12.24 52.62 -69.69
C PRO A 238 10.74 52.94 -69.33
N LYS A 239 10.59 53.72 -68.23
CA LYS A 239 9.53 54.74 -67.92
C LYS A 239 8.29 54.40 -67.05
N ARG A 240 8.43 54.84 -65.78
CA ARG A 240 7.63 55.90 -65.08
C ARG A 240 6.24 55.59 -64.44
N LYS A 241 6.03 56.31 -63.31
CA LYS A 241 4.79 56.60 -62.51
C LYS A 241 4.45 55.50 -61.47
N LYS A 242 3.94 55.80 -60.26
CA LYS A 242 3.36 57.07 -59.71
C LYS A 242 3.37 57.06 -58.15
N LYS A 243 3.71 58.20 -57.51
CA LYS A 243 3.24 58.68 -56.17
C LYS A 243 3.63 57.89 -54.88
N GLU A 244 3.52 58.41 -53.63
CA GLU A 244 3.59 59.78 -53.02
C GLU A 244 3.38 59.66 -51.48
N LYS A 245 3.88 60.61 -50.65
CA LYS A 245 3.57 60.79 -49.18
C LYS A 245 4.08 59.66 -48.23
N LYS A 246 4.22 59.82 -46.89
CA LYS A 246 4.29 60.93 -45.89
C LYS A 246 4.66 60.29 -44.51
N LYS A 247 5.37 60.88 -43.53
CA LYS A 247 6.46 61.89 -43.39
C LYS A 247 6.73 62.05 -41.86
N LYS A 248 8.00 62.22 -41.43
CA LYS A 248 8.47 62.41 -40.02
C LYS A 248 8.41 61.14 -39.13
N LYS A 249 9.17 61.03 -38.03
CA LYS A 249 10.00 62.03 -37.30
C LYS A 249 11.30 61.42 -36.70
N GLU A 250 12.19 62.32 -36.26
CA GLU A 250 13.32 62.15 -35.31
C GLU A 250 13.03 61.17 -34.12
N LYS A 251 14.03 60.61 -33.40
CA LYS A 251 15.32 61.21 -32.97
C LYS A 251 16.41 60.15 -32.61
N GLU A 252 17.58 60.66 -32.21
CA GLU A 252 18.69 60.03 -31.44
C GLU A 252 18.20 59.31 -30.12
N GLU A 253 18.99 58.74 -29.18
CA GLU A 253 20.41 58.74 -28.73
C GLU A 253 20.74 57.30 -28.17
N GLU A 254 21.95 56.76 -27.94
CA GLU A 254 23.36 56.94 -28.40
C GLU A 254 24.25 55.75 -27.85
N LYS A 255 25.33 55.30 -28.56
CA LYS A 255 26.53 54.50 -28.10
C LYS A 255 26.36 53.02 -27.60
N ASP A 256 27.39 52.15 -27.49
CA ASP A 256 28.82 52.24 -27.90
C ASP A 256 29.47 50.88 -28.32
N GLU A 257 30.76 50.93 -28.69
CA GLU A 257 31.78 49.88 -28.92
C GLU A 257 31.74 48.67 -27.94
N GLY A 258 32.30 47.47 -28.21
CA GLY A 258 33.24 46.93 -29.22
C GLY A 258 33.76 45.55 -28.72
N ASP A 259 34.76 44.86 -29.29
CA ASP A 259 35.59 45.02 -30.48
C ASP A 259 36.31 43.68 -30.81
N ARG A 260 36.72 43.48 -32.08
CA ARG A 260 37.68 42.48 -32.65
C ARG A 260 37.76 41.01 -32.15
N GLY A 261 37.71 40.07 -33.12
CA GLY A 261 38.34 38.73 -33.07
C GLY A 261 39.84 38.81 -33.44
N PRO A 262 40.41 37.95 -34.33
CA PRO A 262 39.87 36.77 -35.05
C PRO A 262 40.90 35.58 -35.14
N ILE A 263 40.90 34.81 -36.25
CA ILE A 263 41.96 33.90 -36.79
C ILE A 263 41.88 32.38 -36.42
N SER A 264 41.15 31.61 -37.25
CA SER A 264 41.61 30.56 -38.19
C SER A 264 42.60 29.41 -37.74
N PRO A 265 43.06 28.44 -38.60
CA PRO A 265 43.02 26.98 -38.28
C PRO A 265 44.44 26.33 -38.44
N PRO A 266 44.72 25.07 -38.91
CA PRO A 266 43.88 23.90 -39.28
C PRO A 266 44.40 22.46 -38.92
N GLY A 267 43.60 21.45 -39.27
CA GLY A 267 44.03 20.13 -39.75
C GLY A 267 43.94 18.93 -38.77
N ALA A 268 44.13 17.67 -39.18
CA ALA A 268 43.90 17.00 -40.48
C ALA A 268 44.21 15.47 -40.38
N ALA A 269 43.23 14.59 -40.65
CA ALA A 269 43.36 13.12 -40.83
C ALA A 269 43.92 12.31 -39.61
N ALA A 270 43.88 10.97 -39.53
CA ALA A 270 43.56 9.92 -40.51
C ALA A 270 42.99 8.61 -39.87
N ALA A 271 42.36 7.79 -40.73
CA ALA A 271 42.16 6.31 -40.73
C ALA A 271 42.02 5.47 -39.42
N PRO A 272 41.05 4.52 -39.34
CA PRO A 272 40.97 3.50 -38.30
C PRO A 272 41.82 2.24 -38.61
N LEU A 273 42.08 1.42 -37.58
CA LEU A 273 42.76 0.11 -37.67
C LEU A 273 41.86 -1.01 -37.08
N ALA A 274 41.91 -2.22 -37.65
CA ALA A 274 41.03 -3.33 -37.25
C ALA A 274 41.81 -4.57 -36.75
N ALA A 275 41.41 -5.08 -35.57
CA ALA A 275 41.77 -6.39 -34.96
C ALA A 275 41.04 -6.50 -33.60
N GLN A 276 40.74 -7.66 -32.99
CA GLN A 276 40.65 -9.08 -33.39
C GLN A 276 39.81 -9.82 -32.31
N PRO A 277 39.20 -10.99 -32.58
CA PRO A 277 38.45 -11.75 -31.57
C PRO A 277 39.34 -12.63 -30.67
N LEU A 278 38.92 -12.89 -29.43
CA LEU A 278 39.55 -13.84 -28.50
C LEU A 278 38.61 -14.98 -28.11
N LYS A 279 39.18 -16.15 -27.79
CA LYS A 279 38.45 -17.39 -27.50
C LYS A 279 38.52 -17.79 -26.01
N VAL A 280 37.36 -18.22 -25.51
CA VAL A 280 37.10 -19.39 -24.62
C VAL A 280 38.27 -19.90 -23.74
N ALA A 281 38.02 -19.94 -22.43
CA ALA A 281 38.62 -20.92 -21.52
C ALA A 281 37.62 -21.34 -20.42
N SER A 282 36.95 -22.48 -20.59
CA SER A 282 35.95 -22.98 -19.63
C SER A 282 36.57 -23.85 -18.53
N LYS A 283 36.32 -23.54 -17.26
CA LYS A 283 36.44 -24.47 -16.11
C LYS A 283 35.43 -24.09 -15.03
N ILE A 284 34.37 -24.90 -14.91
CA ILE A 284 33.36 -24.78 -13.83
C ILE A 284 33.75 -25.76 -12.71
N PRO A 285 33.96 -25.32 -11.47
CA PRO A 285 34.05 -26.23 -10.32
C PRO A 285 32.63 -26.69 -9.92
N THR A 286 32.44 -27.99 -9.72
CA THR A 286 31.18 -28.53 -9.18
C THR A 286 31.01 -28.12 -7.72
N PRO A 287 29.80 -27.71 -7.29
CA PRO A 287 29.54 -27.39 -5.88
C PRO A 287 29.63 -28.63 -4.98
N PRO A 288 29.99 -28.47 -3.70
CA PRO A 288 30.07 -29.59 -2.75
C PRO A 288 28.67 -30.10 -2.37
N THR A 289 28.55 -31.43 -2.24
CA THR A 289 27.32 -32.09 -1.78
C THR A 289 26.96 -31.66 -0.35
N PRO A 290 25.71 -31.26 -0.06
CA PRO A 290 25.31 -30.88 1.30
C PRO A 290 25.36 -32.09 2.26
N PRO A 291 25.67 -31.87 3.55
CA PRO A 291 25.77 -32.96 4.52
C PRO A 291 24.41 -33.61 4.78
N LYS A 292 24.37 -34.94 4.75
CA LYS A 292 23.15 -35.72 4.99
C LYS A 292 22.77 -35.70 6.47
N VAL A 293 21.93 -34.73 6.85
CA VAL A 293 21.36 -34.61 8.21
C VAL A 293 20.57 -35.89 8.54
N PRO A 294 20.84 -36.59 9.66
CA PRO A 294 20.02 -37.70 10.10
C PRO A 294 18.66 -37.20 10.61
N PRO A 295 17.57 -37.96 10.44
CA PRO A 295 16.25 -37.51 10.89
C PRO A 295 16.20 -37.38 12.41
N THR A 296 16.08 -36.15 12.91
CA THR A 296 15.85 -35.85 14.33
C THR A 296 14.56 -36.53 14.77
N ALA A 297 14.64 -37.39 15.78
CA ALA A 297 13.47 -38.09 16.30
C ALA A 297 12.47 -37.08 16.89
N ILE A 298 11.23 -37.11 16.39
CA ILE A 298 10.12 -36.31 16.94
C ILE A 298 9.82 -36.83 18.36
N PRO A 299 9.87 -36.01 19.41
CA PRO A 299 9.46 -36.42 20.75
C PRO A 299 7.94 -36.63 20.76
N THR A 300 7.50 -37.89 20.68
CA THR A 300 6.08 -38.24 20.78
C THR A 300 5.58 -37.93 22.19
N THR A 301 4.78 -36.88 22.34
CA THR A 301 4.04 -36.64 23.57
C THR A 301 3.04 -37.78 23.80
N PRO A 302 2.89 -38.29 25.05
CA PRO A 302 1.85 -39.24 25.36
C PRO A 302 0.47 -38.57 25.18
N PRO A 303 -0.57 -39.33 24.77
CA PRO A 303 -1.90 -38.76 24.57
C PRO A 303 -2.47 -38.23 25.89
N THR A 304 -2.79 -36.93 25.92
CA THR A 304 -3.46 -36.28 27.05
C THR A 304 -4.78 -37.00 27.36
N ALA A 305 -4.99 -37.37 28.63
CA ALA A 305 -6.22 -38.03 29.06
C ALA A 305 -7.46 -37.17 28.77
N ALA A 306 -8.56 -37.81 28.38
CA ALA A 306 -9.82 -37.12 28.12
C ALA A 306 -10.32 -36.40 29.39
N PRO A 307 -10.94 -35.21 29.27
CA PRO A 307 -11.43 -34.46 30.42
C PRO A 307 -12.53 -35.24 31.14
N ALA A 308 -12.42 -35.34 32.47
CA ALA A 308 -13.42 -35.98 33.29
C ALA A 308 -14.76 -35.23 33.21
N ALA A 309 -15.87 -35.98 33.18
CA ALA A 309 -17.21 -35.42 33.09
C ALA A 309 -17.54 -34.53 34.30
N ALA A 310 -18.15 -33.37 34.05
CA ALA A 310 -18.52 -32.42 35.10
C ALA A 310 -19.53 -33.05 36.09
N PRO A 311 -19.44 -32.74 37.40
CA PRO A 311 -20.36 -33.26 38.39
C PRO A 311 -21.78 -32.75 38.14
N LYS A 312 -22.75 -33.67 38.20
CA LYS A 312 -24.18 -33.40 38.01
C LYS A 312 -24.68 -32.42 39.09
N PRO A 313 -25.48 -31.39 38.75
CA PRO A 313 -26.02 -30.46 39.74
C PRO A 313 -26.92 -31.17 40.76
N PRO A 314 -26.97 -30.69 42.03
CA PRO A 314 -27.78 -31.29 43.07
C PRO A 314 -29.27 -31.20 42.76
N ALA A 315 -30.04 -32.21 43.17
CA ALA A 315 -31.49 -32.25 42.96
C ALA A 315 -32.20 -31.21 43.84
N ALA A 316 -33.24 -30.58 43.29
CA ALA A 316 -34.09 -29.66 44.03
C ALA A 316 -34.82 -30.38 45.19
N PRO A 317 -35.02 -29.72 46.35
CA PRO A 317 -35.64 -30.34 47.51
C PRO A 317 -37.12 -30.65 47.27
N VAL A 318 -37.51 -31.90 47.53
CA VAL A 318 -38.91 -32.35 47.43
C VAL A 318 -39.73 -31.73 48.56
N ALA A 319 -40.78 -30.98 48.21
CA ALA A 319 -41.70 -30.40 49.18
C ALA A 319 -42.52 -31.51 49.90
N LYS A 320 -42.60 -31.44 51.24
CA LYS A 320 -43.48 -32.32 52.02
C LYS A 320 -44.95 -31.91 51.82
N PRO A 321 -45.89 -32.87 51.68
CA PRO A 321 -47.31 -32.56 51.72
C PRO A 321 -47.72 -32.18 53.15
N LEU A 322 -48.43 -31.06 53.30
CA LEU A 322 -49.13 -30.70 54.53
C LEU A 322 -50.51 -31.36 54.55
N SER A 323 -50.92 -31.88 55.71
CA SER A 323 -52.27 -32.42 55.91
C SER A 323 -53.28 -31.32 56.27
N PRO A 324 -54.58 -31.49 55.98
CA PRO A 324 -55.55 -30.40 56.00
C PRO A 324 -56.14 -30.13 57.40
N GLY A 325 -56.58 -28.89 57.64
CA GLY A 325 -57.37 -28.55 58.82
C GLY A 325 -57.99 -27.14 58.74
N GLY A 326 -59.24 -27.03 59.18
CA GLY A 326 -59.92 -25.75 59.49
C GLY A 326 -60.42 -24.94 58.30
N ALA A 327 -61.72 -25.04 58.00
CA ALA A 327 -62.41 -24.12 57.09
C ALA A 327 -63.37 -23.18 57.85
N THR A 328 -63.34 -21.90 57.53
CA THR A 328 -64.45 -20.95 57.76
C THR A 328 -64.61 -20.04 56.53
N PRO A 329 -65.84 -19.74 56.08
CA PRO A 329 -66.06 -18.99 54.84
C PRO A 329 -66.23 -17.49 55.07
N THR A 330 -65.76 -16.68 54.12
CA THR A 330 -66.15 -15.27 53.95
C THR A 330 -66.52 -14.98 52.50
N THR A 331 -67.52 -14.12 52.31
CA THR A 331 -68.26 -13.97 51.04
C THR A 331 -67.56 -13.01 50.07
N PRO A 332 -67.47 -13.30 48.75
CA PRO A 332 -66.98 -12.36 47.76
C PRO A 332 -68.03 -11.27 47.42
N PRO A 333 -67.62 -10.01 47.19
CA PRO A 333 -68.53 -8.95 46.76
C PRO A 333 -68.85 -9.01 45.25
N THR A 334 -70.09 -8.67 44.90
CA THR A 334 -70.58 -8.66 43.51
C THR A 334 -70.05 -7.46 42.72
N THR A 335 -69.24 -7.71 41.67
CA THR A 335 -68.99 -6.72 40.62
C THR A 335 -70.17 -6.70 39.64
N GLN A 336 -70.77 -5.53 39.39
CA GLN A 336 -71.93 -5.42 38.51
C GLN A 336 -71.57 -5.54 37.03
N GLN A 337 -72.49 -6.12 36.26
CA GLN A 337 -72.43 -6.17 34.79
C GLN A 337 -72.59 -4.76 34.21
N ASN A 338 -71.81 -4.43 33.18
CA ASN A 338 -72.11 -3.28 32.32
C ASN A 338 -72.47 -3.78 30.91
N LYS A 339 -73.51 -3.17 30.32
CA LYS A 339 -74.30 -3.75 29.22
C LYS A 339 -73.83 -3.22 27.85
N PRO A 340 -73.66 -4.06 26.82
CA PRO A 340 -73.23 -3.59 25.50
C PRO A 340 -74.33 -2.72 24.86
N GLN A 341 -73.94 -1.57 24.32
CA GLN A 341 -74.79 -0.78 23.43
C GLN A 341 -74.56 -1.17 21.96
N LYS A 342 -75.61 -0.96 21.14
CA LYS A 342 -75.73 -1.43 19.76
C LYS A 342 -75.24 -0.36 18.78
N PRO A 343 -74.56 -0.70 17.67
CA PRO A 343 -74.20 0.28 16.65
C PRO A 343 -75.43 0.81 15.91
N ILE A 344 -75.35 2.06 15.47
CA ILE A 344 -76.27 2.70 14.52
C ILE A 344 -75.41 3.25 13.38
N GLN A 345 -75.79 2.95 12.15
CA GLN A 345 -75.33 3.65 10.95
C GLN A 345 -76.35 4.73 10.58
N GLY A 346 -75.87 5.86 10.06
CA GLY A 346 -76.65 7.01 9.63
C GLY A 346 -75.71 8.11 9.17
#